data_AF-C1F5J5-F1
#
_entry.id   AF-C1F5J5-F1
#
_cell.length_a   1.000
_cell.length_b   1.000
_cell.length_c   1.000
_cell.angle_alpha   90.00
_cell.angle_beta   90.00
_cell.angle_gamma   90.00
#
_symmetry.space_group_name_H-M   'P 1'
#
loop_
_entity.id
_entity.type
_entity.pdbx_description
1 polymer ?
#
loop_
_entity_poly.entity_id
_entity_poly.type
_entity_poly.pdbx_seq_one_letter_code
_entity_poly.pdbx_strand_id
1 'polypeptide(L)'
;MANKTLSYDSIADELMTKASRARARKRANAILKRMTLDELRKDRKMTQGRLALAMKIEQSEVSRLEKRSEVKLGTLRNYVSALGGHIEIRAVFPDKDVELVLSE
;
A
#
# COMPACT_ATOMS: atom_id res chain seq x y z
N MET A 1 23.70 29.45 25.81
CA MET A 1 22.51 28.68 26.25
C MET A 1 22.45 27.42 25.40
N ALA A 2 22.27 26.24 26.00
CA ALA A 2 22.32 24.95 25.30
C ALA A 2 21.09 24.77 24.40
N ASN A 3 21.30 24.50 23.10
CA ASN A 3 20.20 24.18 22.19
C ASN A 3 19.77 22.73 22.46
N LYS A 4 18.67 22.55 23.21
CA LYS A 4 18.17 21.23 23.56
C LYS A 4 17.44 20.64 22.36
N THR A 5 18.00 19.60 21.73
CA THR A 5 17.29 18.82 20.72
C THR A 5 16.08 18.15 21.37
N LEU A 6 14.89 18.66 21.08
CA LEU A 6 13.63 18.05 21.50
C LEU A 6 13.19 17.06 20.42
N SER A 7 12.73 15.89 20.86
CA SER A 7 12.13 14.90 19.97
C SER A 7 10.83 15.45 19.40
N TYR A 8 10.52 15.09 18.15
CA TYR A 8 9.26 15.41 17.48
C TYR A 8 8.06 15.01 18.34
N ASP A 9 8.12 13.86 19.00
CA ASP A 9 7.03 13.37 19.85
C ASP A 9 6.79 14.27 21.06
N SER A 10 7.85 14.77 21.70
CA SER A 10 7.75 15.67 22.84
C SER A 10 7.10 17.01 22.45
N ILE A 11 7.50 17.57 21.31
CA ILE A 11 6.92 18.80 20.78
C ILE A 11 5.45 18.58 20.39
N ALA A 12 5.15 17.46 19.75
CA ALA A 12 3.78 17.14 19.37
C ALA A 12 2.87 16.87 20.58
N ASP A 13 3.40 16.46 21.73
CA ASP A 13 2.61 16.18 22.95
C ASP A 13 2.24 17.48 23.66
N GLU A 14 3.17 18.43 23.66
CA GLU A 14 2.99 19.75 24.23
C GLU A 14 2.08 20.65 23.37
N LEU A 15 2.22 20.58 22.04
CA LEU A 15 1.58 21.53 21.13
C LEU A 15 0.31 21.00 20.44
N MET A 16 -0.01 19.71 20.56
CA MET A 16 -1.16 19.12 19.86
C MET A 16 -2.09 18.35 20.78
N THR A 17 -3.39 18.56 20.60
CA THR A 17 -4.40 17.69 21.20
C THR A 17 -4.36 16.29 20.57
N LYS A 18 -4.77 15.26 21.32
CA LYS A 18 -4.89 13.86 20.82
C LYS A 18 -5.69 13.79 19.50
N ALA A 19 -6.75 14.57 19.39
CA ALA A 19 -7.56 14.67 18.16
C ALA A 19 -6.78 15.29 16.99
N SER A 20 -5.91 16.26 17.24
CA SER A 20 -5.07 16.88 16.22
C SER A 20 -3.98 15.92 15.72
N ARG A 21 -3.36 15.17 16.64
CA ARG A 21 -2.43 14.08 16.28
C ARG A 21 -3.10 12.99 15.46
N ALA A 22 -4.30 12.55 15.84
CA ALA A 22 -5.06 11.57 15.08
C ALA A 22 -5.39 12.07 13.66
N ARG A 23 -5.73 13.35 13.49
CA ARG A 23 -5.94 13.96 12.16
C ARG A 23 -4.64 14.06 11.36
N ALA A 24 -3.52 14.45 11.97
CA ALA A 24 -2.21 14.51 11.32
C ALA A 24 -1.76 13.11 10.87
N ARG A 25 -1.91 12.09 11.73
CA ARG A 25 -1.63 10.69 11.40
C ARG A 25 -2.55 10.16 10.31
N LYS A 26 -3.84 10.50 10.34
CA LYS A 26 -4.80 10.17 9.26
C LYS A 26 -4.41 10.83 7.93
N ARG A 27 -3.93 12.07 7.95
CA ARG A 27 -3.43 12.79 6.76
C ARG A 27 -2.11 12.20 6.26
N ALA A 28 -1.18 11.84 7.14
CA ALA A 28 0.05 11.13 6.80
C ALA A 28 -0.24 9.77 6.17
N ASN A 29 -1.21 9.03 6.72
CA ASN A 29 -1.69 7.77 6.13
C ASN A 29 -2.42 7.99 4.79
N ALA A 30 -3.03 9.16 4.56
CA ALA A 30 -3.61 9.54 3.27
C ALA A 30 -2.56 9.94 2.22
N ILE A 31 -1.30 10.20 2.63
CA ILE A 31 -0.16 10.42 1.75
C ILE A 31 0.45 9.08 1.26
N LEU A 32 -0.12 7.93 1.66
CA LEU A 32 0.09 6.67 0.95
C LEU A 32 -0.44 6.85 -0.48
N LYS A 33 0.43 6.78 -1.50
CA LYS A 33 0.02 6.82 -2.91
C LYS A 33 -1.04 5.73 -3.15
N ARG A 34 -2.28 6.15 -3.35
CA ARG A 34 -3.32 5.28 -3.90
C ARG A 34 -3.02 5.13 -5.39
N MET A 35 -2.80 3.90 -5.83
CA MET A 35 -2.61 3.56 -7.23
C MET A 35 -3.60 2.47 -7.61
N THR A 36 -4.15 2.56 -8.81
CA THR A 36 -4.77 1.42 -9.47
C THR A 36 -3.70 0.39 -9.86
N LEU A 37 -4.11 -0.81 -10.31
CA LEU A 37 -3.17 -1.83 -10.78
C LEU A 37 -2.40 -1.39 -12.03
N ASP A 38 -3.04 -0.66 -12.93
CA ASP A 38 -2.38 -0.17 -14.14
C ASP A 38 -1.40 0.98 -13.83
N GLU A 39 -1.74 1.87 -12.89
CA GLU A 39 -0.84 2.90 -12.38
C GLU A 39 0.38 2.28 -11.70
N LEU A 40 0.16 1.28 -10.83
CA LEU A 40 1.25 0.55 -10.17
C LEU A 40 2.17 -0.11 -11.19
N ARG A 41 1.63 -0.78 -12.21
CA ARG A 41 2.44 -1.40 -13.27
C ARG A 41 3.25 -0.36 -14.04
N LYS A 42 2.64 0.78 -14.39
CA LYS A 42 3.31 1.88 -15.10
C LYS A 42 4.42 2.50 -14.26
N ASP A 43 4.20 2.70 -12.96
CA ASP A 43 5.22 3.18 -12.01
C ASP A 43 6.43 2.22 -11.97
N ARG A 44 6.18 0.92 -12.05
CA ARG A 44 7.20 -0.13 -12.18
C ARG A 44 7.78 -0.29 -13.60
N LYS A 45 7.41 0.58 -14.54
CA LYS A 45 7.89 0.60 -15.94
C LYS A 45 7.69 -0.72 -16.69
N MET A 46 6.65 -1.48 -16.36
CA MET A 46 6.31 -2.73 -17.05
C MET A 46 5.17 -2.53 -18.06
N THR A 47 5.25 -3.17 -19.22
CA THR A 47 4.13 -3.23 -20.17
C THR A 47 3.17 -4.36 -19.77
N GLN A 48 1.91 -4.31 -20.23
CA GLN A 48 0.97 -5.42 -19.99
C GLN A 48 1.49 -6.74 -20.56
N GLY A 49 2.15 -6.72 -21.72
CA GLY A 49 2.74 -7.92 -22.33
C GLY A 49 3.88 -8.52 -21.49
N ARG A 50 4.78 -7.69 -20.94
CA ARG A 50 5.84 -8.19 -20.05
C ARG A 50 5.29 -8.77 -18.75
N LEU A 51 4.25 -8.15 -18.20
CA LEU A 51 3.57 -8.65 -17.01
C LEU A 51 2.83 -9.96 -17.29
N ALA A 52 2.16 -10.07 -18.44
CA ALA A 52 1.47 -11.26 -18.89
C ALA A 52 2.43 -12.47 -19.01
N LEU A 53 3.61 -12.25 -19.61
CA LEU A 53 4.68 -13.26 -19.67
C LEU A 53 5.14 -13.71 -18.28
N ALA A 54 5.37 -12.76 -17.35
CA ALA A 54 5.78 -13.07 -15.98
C ALA A 54 4.71 -13.84 -15.19
N MET A 55 3.43 -13.54 -15.44
CA MET A 55 2.28 -14.21 -14.82
C MET A 55 1.84 -15.48 -15.55
N LYS A 56 2.42 -15.79 -16.73
CA LYS A 56 2.04 -16.91 -17.62
C LYS A 56 0.56 -16.88 -18.01
N ILE A 57 0.06 -15.70 -18.36
CA ILE A 57 -1.30 -15.47 -18.85
C ILE A 57 -1.28 -14.63 -20.12
N GLU A 58 -2.43 -14.51 -20.79
CA GLU A 58 -2.57 -13.65 -21.96
C GLU A 58 -2.52 -12.16 -21.59
N GLN A 59 -2.00 -11.32 -22.49
CA GLN A 59 -2.00 -9.86 -22.29
C GLN A 59 -3.41 -9.28 -22.21
N SER A 60 -4.38 -9.91 -22.89
CA SER A 60 -5.80 -9.57 -22.77
C SER A 60 -6.35 -9.85 -21.36
N GLU A 61 -5.86 -10.88 -20.67
CA GLU A 61 -6.24 -11.18 -19.28
C GLU A 61 -5.67 -10.15 -18.30
N VAL A 62 -4.43 -9.67 -18.51
CA VAL A 62 -3.88 -8.54 -17.72
C VAL A 62 -4.73 -7.29 -17.90
N SER A 63 -5.12 -6.97 -19.14
CA SER A 63 -5.98 -5.82 -19.44
C SER A 63 -7.36 -5.92 -18.77
N ARG A 64 -7.97 -7.12 -18.76
CA ARG A 64 -9.21 -7.38 -18.02
C ARG A 64 -9.01 -7.24 -16.52
N LEU A 65 -7.93 -7.81 -15.98
CA LEU A 65 -7.60 -7.78 -14.56
C LEU A 65 -7.47 -6.33 -14.04
N GLU A 66 -6.75 -5.48 -14.75
CA GLU A 66 -6.55 -4.06 -14.37
C GLU A 66 -7.85 -3.24 -14.36
N LYS A 67 -8.89 -3.69 -15.07
CA LYS A 67 -10.18 -2.99 -15.19
C LYS A 67 -11.27 -3.53 -14.26
N ARG A 68 -11.05 -4.67 -13.60
CA ARG A 68 -12.04 -5.28 -12.70
C ARG A 68 -12.12 -4.53 -11.38
N SER A 69 -13.34 -4.45 -10.83
CA SER A 69 -13.59 -3.91 -9.49
C SER A 69 -13.21 -4.89 -8.37
N GLU A 70 -13.23 -6.20 -8.68
CA GLU A 70 -12.92 -7.27 -7.73
C GLU A 70 -11.88 -8.23 -8.31
N VAL A 71 -10.88 -8.56 -7.49
CA VAL A 71 -9.77 -9.44 -7.87
C VAL A 71 -9.56 -10.46 -6.76
N LYS A 72 -9.42 -11.74 -7.13
CA LYS A 72 -9.03 -12.79 -6.19
C LYS A 72 -7.67 -12.46 -5.59
N LEU A 73 -7.55 -12.61 -4.28
CA LEU A 73 -6.32 -12.25 -3.57
C LEU A 73 -5.07 -13.00 -4.07
N GLY A 74 -5.20 -14.28 -4.42
CA GLY A 74 -4.10 -15.04 -5.02
C GLY A 74 -3.63 -14.46 -6.37
N THR A 75 -4.58 -14.00 -7.20
CA THR A 75 -4.26 -13.31 -8.46
C THR A 75 -3.55 -11.98 -8.19
N LEU A 76 -4.01 -11.23 -7.19
CA LEU A 76 -3.39 -9.97 -6.79
C LEU A 76 -1.96 -10.20 -6.28
N ARG A 77 -1.73 -11.23 -5.46
CA ARG A 77 -0.39 -11.64 -5.01
C ARG A 77 0.52 -11.94 -6.19
N ASN A 78 0.09 -12.80 -7.12
CA ASN A 78 0.87 -13.14 -8.31
C ASN A 78 1.18 -11.92 -9.17
N TYR A 79 0.23 -11.00 -9.31
CA TYR A 79 0.41 -9.74 -10.04
C TYR A 79 1.52 -8.88 -9.43
N VAL A 80 1.46 -8.65 -8.11
CA VAL A 80 2.45 -7.83 -7.40
C VAL A 80 3.82 -8.54 -7.36
N SER A 81 3.84 -9.87 -7.20
CA SER A 81 5.06 -10.68 -7.30
C SER A 81 5.71 -10.59 -8.68
N ALA A 82 4.94 -10.62 -9.76
CA ALA A 82 5.44 -10.43 -11.11
C ALA A 82 5.98 -9.01 -11.37
N LEU A 83 5.55 -8.00 -10.60
CA LEU A 83 6.14 -6.66 -10.57
C LEU A 83 7.38 -6.53 -9.66
N GLY A 84 7.78 -7.64 -9.01
CA GLY A 84 8.92 -7.71 -8.10
C GLY A 84 8.63 -7.18 -6.70
N GLY A 85 7.40 -7.33 -6.21
CA GLY A 85 7.01 -6.99 -4.83
C GLY A 85 6.29 -8.13 -4.12
N HIS A 86 5.77 -7.86 -2.94
CA HIS A 86 4.91 -8.76 -2.18
C HIS A 86 3.73 -8.00 -1.59
N ILE A 87 2.68 -8.73 -1.21
CA ILE A 87 1.48 -8.15 -0.59
C ILE A 87 1.49 -8.48 0.88
N GLU A 88 1.38 -7.43 1.69
CA GLU A 88 1.05 -7.52 3.11
C GLU A 88 -0.42 -7.16 3.29
N ILE A 89 -1.13 -7.92 4.11
CA ILE A 89 -2.57 -7.73 4.38
C ILE A 89 -2.71 -7.37 5.84
N ARG A 90 -3.40 -6.27 6.11
CA ARG A 90 -3.65 -5.81 7.48
C ARG A 90 -5.14 -5.66 7.72
N ALA A 91 -5.61 -6.24 8.83
CA ALA A 91 -6.90 -5.90 9.42
C ALA A 91 -6.73 -4.65 10.29
N VAL A 92 -7.47 -3.60 9.97
CA VAL A 92 -7.38 -2.29 10.65
C VAL A 92 -8.60 -2.13 11.56
N PHE A 93 -8.37 -2.04 12.87
CA PHE A 93 -9.38 -1.79 13.89
C PHE A 93 -9.16 -0.41 14.53
N PRO A 94 -10.15 0.17 15.23
CA PRO A 94 -9.98 1.47 15.90
C PRO A 94 -8.82 1.52 16.91
N ASP A 95 -8.48 0.38 17.51
CA ASP A 95 -7.51 0.22 18.61
C ASP A 95 -6.20 -0.47 18.19
N LYS A 96 -6.19 -1.19 17.06
CA LYS A 96 -5.02 -1.96 16.61
C LYS A 96 -5.04 -2.29 15.12
N ASP A 97 -3.86 -2.49 14.56
CA ASP A 97 -3.67 -3.10 13.24
C ASP A 97 -3.08 -4.50 13.44
N VAL A 98 -3.61 -5.49 12.74
CA VAL A 98 -3.15 -6.87 12.79
C VAL A 98 -2.74 -7.32 11.39
N GLU A 99 -1.50 -7.77 11.25
CA GLU A 99 -1.05 -8.43 10.02
C GLU A 99 -1.71 -9.80 9.89
N LEU A 100 -2.32 -10.06 8.73
CA LEU A 100 -2.94 -11.33 8.41
C LEU A 100 -1.98 -12.20 7.61
N VAL A 101 -1.61 -13.33 8.19
CA VAL A 101 -0.94 -14.43 7.49
C VAL A 101 -2.02 -15.41 7.05
N LEU A 102 -2.15 -15.63 5.75
CA LEU A 102 -3.01 -16.66 5.21
C LEU A 102 -2.19 -17.95 5.13
N SER A 103 -2.63 -18.99 5.84
CA SER A 103 -2.11 -20.34 5.67
C SER A 103 -2.47 -20.85 4.27
N GLU A 104 -1.52 -21.52 3.63
CA GLU A 104 -1.72 -22.24 2.36
C GLU A 104 -2.66 -23.44 2.50
#